data_AF-A0AB74US71-F1
#
_entry.id   AF-A0AB74US71-F1
#
_cell.length_a   1.000
_cell.length_b   1.000
_cell.length_c   1.000
_cell.angle_alpha   90.00
_cell.angle_beta   90.00
_cell.angle_gamma   90.00
#
_symmetry.space_group_name_H-M   'P 1'
#
loop_
_entity.id
_entity.type
_entity.pdbx_description
1 polymer ?
#
loop_
_entity_poly.entity_id
_entity_poly.type
_entity_poly.pdbx_seq_one_letter_code
_entity_poly.pdbx_strand_id
1 'polypeptide(L)'
;MSARSHLTRPAMSSHLRRPFSSPWRPAMIPLLVLSACSSAPPATRQTQAAAPAACVPAQLKLSLDDGNGRFNGMSHAGTMLVVHNASEVACSIAAMPAPGLRGAQRQTLAIAAQVPPIPAAQPPRLTLAPGASVESDMRWVSGNVYDDGHCESPAVITLAIGAGTVSAPFHGQLCGAGGKPSTYSIGPFRVAGATGTIGAASIRYRCDDGRTVLAAYPDTQTAMLDFDSQTHRLHAAVSADGARYVDEHWQWWSKGMHDAWLAELKPGEQIASAAGVACRTP
;
A
#
# COMPACT_ATOMS: atom_id res chain seq x y z
N MET A 1 -19.96 -68.28 -8.73
CA MET A 1 -18.47 -68.20 -8.71
C MET A 1 -18.12 -66.95 -7.92
N SER A 2 -17.87 -67.09 -6.60
CA SER A 2 -16.53 -66.97 -5.97
C SER A 2 -15.76 -65.71 -6.43
N ALA A 3 -15.30 -64.78 -5.60
CA ALA A 3 -14.90 -64.89 -4.19
C ALA A 3 -14.91 -63.52 -3.47
N ARG A 4 -15.00 -63.58 -2.14
CA ARG A 4 -14.72 -62.51 -1.16
C ARG A 4 -13.23 -62.16 -1.13
N SER A 5 -12.89 -60.93 -0.71
CA SER A 5 -11.67 -60.56 0.05
C SER A 5 -11.88 -59.14 0.58
N HIS A 6 -12.42 -58.92 1.78
CA HIS A 6 -11.79 -58.88 3.11
C HIS A 6 -10.63 -57.87 3.27
N LEU A 7 -10.86 -56.96 4.22
CA LEU A 7 -9.96 -56.00 4.85
C LEU A 7 -8.57 -56.60 5.18
N THR A 8 -7.54 -55.76 5.08
CA THR A 8 -6.36 -55.92 5.95
C THR A 8 -5.75 -54.55 6.27
N ARG A 9 -5.88 -54.14 7.54
CA ARG A 9 -5.07 -53.11 8.21
C ARG A 9 -3.64 -53.65 8.37
N PRO A 10 -2.58 -52.87 8.12
CA PRO A 10 -1.28 -53.14 8.71
C PRO A 10 -1.17 -52.47 10.08
N ALA A 11 -0.46 -53.18 10.95
CA ALA A 11 -0.38 -53.00 12.38
C ALA A 11 0.64 -51.94 12.82
N MET A 12 0.44 -51.48 14.06
CA MET A 12 1.43 -50.84 14.91
C MET A 12 2.76 -51.61 14.90
N SER A 13 3.88 -50.89 14.81
CA SER A 13 5.15 -51.35 15.38
C SER A 13 5.78 -50.23 16.18
N SER A 14 5.61 -50.38 17.49
CA SER A 14 6.35 -49.76 18.57
C SER A 14 7.84 -50.08 18.47
N HIS A 15 8.66 -49.07 18.19
CA HIS A 15 10.11 -49.20 18.35
C HIS A 15 10.56 -48.72 19.73
N LEU A 16 11.19 -49.67 20.41
CA LEU A 16 11.70 -49.64 21.77
C LEU A 16 12.66 -48.46 22.01
N ARG A 17 12.45 -47.80 23.15
CA ARG A 17 13.47 -46.96 23.81
C ARG A 17 14.58 -47.87 24.33
N ARG A 18 15.81 -47.66 23.87
CA ARG A 18 17.02 -48.22 24.49
C ARG A 18 17.55 -47.24 25.55
N PRO A 19 17.82 -47.67 26.79
CA PRO A 19 18.50 -46.84 27.77
C PRO A 19 20.02 -46.92 27.53
N PHE A 20 20.66 -45.78 27.26
CA PHE A 20 22.12 -45.67 27.31
C PHE A 20 22.54 -45.31 28.73
N SER A 21 22.95 -46.33 29.48
CA SER A 21 23.69 -46.20 30.73
C SER A 21 25.18 -46.07 30.41
N SER A 22 25.79 -44.93 30.72
CA SER A 22 27.24 -44.74 30.69
C SER A 22 27.71 -44.31 32.09
N PRO A 23 28.67 -45.00 32.72
CA PRO A 23 29.22 -44.61 34.01
C PRO A 23 30.58 -43.93 33.80
N TRP A 24 30.63 -42.60 33.80
CA TRP A 24 31.90 -41.87 33.89
C TRP A 24 32.04 -41.25 35.29
N ARG A 25 33.00 -41.79 36.04
CA ARG A 25 33.50 -41.23 37.29
C ARG A 25 34.34 -39.99 36.97
N PRO A 26 34.05 -38.80 37.52
CA PRO A 26 35.02 -37.72 37.50
C PRO A 26 36.00 -37.86 38.67
N ALA A 27 37.29 -37.85 38.34
CA ALA A 27 38.37 -37.65 39.28
C ALA A 27 38.29 -36.22 39.86
N MET A 28 38.38 -36.11 41.19
CA MET A 28 38.50 -34.84 41.89
C MET A 28 39.87 -34.21 41.59
N ILE A 29 39.86 -33.05 40.93
CA ILE A 29 40.99 -32.13 40.84
C ILE A 29 40.63 -30.93 41.74
N PRO A 30 41.45 -30.56 42.74
CA PRO A 30 41.19 -29.37 43.54
C PRO A 30 41.62 -28.15 42.72
N LEU A 31 40.67 -27.45 42.11
CA LEU A 31 40.93 -26.11 41.57
C LEU A 31 40.88 -25.10 42.72
N LEU A 32 41.98 -24.36 42.88
CA LEU A 32 42.04 -23.14 43.68
C LEU A 32 40.92 -22.19 43.27
N VAL A 33 40.14 -21.75 44.25
CA VAL A 33 39.12 -20.70 44.08
C VAL A 33 39.83 -19.36 43.98
N LEU A 34 40.12 -18.92 42.75
CA LEU A 34 40.30 -17.49 42.47
C LEU A 34 38.90 -16.90 42.31
N SER A 35 38.44 -16.17 43.33
CA SER A 35 37.22 -15.35 43.27
C SER A 35 37.41 -14.24 42.24
N ALA A 36 37.15 -14.55 40.97
CA ALA A 36 36.95 -13.56 39.94
C ALA A 36 35.54 -12.98 40.12
N CYS A 37 35.46 -11.70 40.51
CA CYS A 37 34.23 -10.91 40.41
C CYS A 37 33.84 -10.79 38.94
N SER A 38 33.06 -11.75 38.43
CA SER A 38 32.41 -11.63 37.13
C SER A 38 31.33 -10.56 37.23
N SER A 39 31.68 -9.31 36.95
CA SER A 39 30.71 -8.25 36.66
C SER A 39 29.98 -8.63 35.38
N ALA A 40 28.81 -9.25 35.52
CA ALA A 40 27.90 -9.43 34.40
C ALA A 40 27.57 -8.05 33.81
N PRO A 41 27.71 -7.85 32.49
CA PRO A 41 27.28 -6.59 31.88
C PRO A 41 25.78 -6.42 32.15
N PRO A 42 25.31 -5.18 32.41
CA PRO A 42 23.91 -4.94 32.65
C PRO A 42 23.11 -5.45 31.46
N ALA A 43 22.17 -6.37 31.71
CA ALA A 43 21.20 -6.81 30.72
C ALA A 43 20.47 -5.57 30.21
N THR A 44 20.74 -5.15 28.98
CA THR A 44 19.95 -4.15 28.28
C THR A 44 18.54 -4.70 28.18
N ARG A 45 17.62 -4.19 29.01
CA ARG A 45 16.19 -4.37 28.78
C ARG A 45 15.93 -3.81 27.39
N GLN A 46 15.63 -4.70 26.44
CA GLN A 46 15.00 -4.28 25.20
C GLN A 46 13.65 -3.70 25.60
N THR A 47 13.58 -2.38 25.70
CA THR A 47 12.32 -1.67 25.89
C THR A 47 11.48 -1.97 24.66
N GLN A 48 10.52 -2.88 24.80
CA GLN A 48 9.56 -3.19 23.76
C GLN A 48 8.85 -1.87 23.41
N ALA A 49 9.11 -1.33 22.22
CA ALA A 49 8.56 -0.05 21.80
C ALA A 49 7.04 -0.13 21.89
N ALA A 50 6.44 0.78 22.67
CA ALA A 50 5.00 0.87 22.78
C ALA A 50 4.39 1.08 21.39
N ALA A 51 3.26 0.43 21.12
CA ALA A 51 2.53 0.64 19.86
C ALA A 51 2.22 2.14 19.70
N PRO A 52 2.37 2.69 18.48
CA PRO A 52 2.16 4.12 18.26
C PRO A 52 0.73 4.53 18.60
N ALA A 53 0.61 5.69 19.25
CA ALA A 53 -0.69 6.28 19.58
C ALA A 53 -1.54 6.51 18.32
N ALA A 54 -2.86 6.65 18.50
CA ALA A 54 -3.72 7.02 17.38
C ALA A 54 -3.38 8.45 16.90
N CYS A 55 -3.40 8.67 15.59
CA CYS A 55 -3.20 10.01 15.06
C CYS A 55 -4.33 10.95 15.52
N VAL A 56 -3.99 12.23 15.67
CA VAL A 56 -4.96 13.31 15.86
C VAL A 56 -5.05 14.18 14.59
N PRO A 57 -6.17 14.86 14.31
CA PRO A 57 -6.35 15.62 13.08
C PRO A 57 -5.24 16.66 12.81
N ALA A 58 -4.73 17.31 13.86
CA ALA A 58 -3.68 18.33 13.73
C ALA A 58 -2.34 17.77 13.20
N GLN A 59 -2.13 16.46 13.25
CA GLN A 59 -0.94 15.80 12.73
C GLN A 59 -1.05 15.48 11.24
N LEU A 60 -2.26 15.49 10.68
CA LEU A 60 -2.52 14.93 9.37
C LEU A 60 -2.97 16.00 8.38
N LYS A 61 -2.53 15.86 7.14
CA LYS A 61 -3.07 16.60 5.99
C LYS A 61 -3.76 15.61 5.06
N LEU A 62 -5.00 15.92 4.68
CA LEU A 62 -5.73 15.20 3.63
C LEU A 62 -5.61 16.02 2.35
N SER A 63 -5.19 15.37 1.27
CA SER A 63 -5.24 15.90 -0.10
C SER A 63 -5.88 14.89 -1.04
N LEU A 64 -6.26 15.39 -2.21
CA LEU A 64 -6.78 14.60 -3.32
C LEU A 64 -5.80 14.71 -4.47
N ASP A 65 -5.51 13.58 -5.08
CA ASP A 65 -4.73 13.49 -6.31
C ASP A 65 -5.66 12.92 -7.40
N ASP A 66 -5.76 13.59 -8.55
CA ASP A 66 -6.60 13.14 -9.67
C ASP A 66 -5.96 11.99 -10.45
N GLY A 67 -4.74 11.59 -10.07
CA GLY A 67 -3.95 10.53 -10.68
C GLY A 67 -3.77 10.77 -12.17
N ASN A 68 -3.70 12.03 -12.59
CA ASN A 68 -3.56 12.45 -13.97
C ASN A 68 -4.65 11.85 -14.87
N GLY A 69 -5.87 11.80 -14.33
CA GLY A 69 -7.04 11.25 -14.99
C GLY A 69 -7.10 9.72 -15.05
N ARG A 70 -6.22 8.98 -14.35
CA ARG A 70 -6.25 7.49 -14.33
C ARG A 70 -7.59 6.91 -13.87
N PHE A 71 -8.34 7.68 -13.11
CA PHE A 71 -9.64 7.27 -12.63
C PHE A 71 -10.79 7.55 -13.59
N ASN A 72 -10.53 8.33 -14.63
CA ASN A 72 -11.55 8.81 -15.54
C ASN A 72 -11.74 7.79 -16.67
N GLY A 73 -13.00 7.51 -16.96
CA GLY A 73 -13.42 6.59 -18.03
C GLY A 73 -14.84 6.93 -18.45
N MET A 74 -15.44 6.10 -19.31
CA MET A 74 -16.81 6.34 -19.78
C MET A 74 -17.77 6.51 -18.60
N SER A 75 -18.25 7.74 -18.39
CA SER A 75 -19.14 8.13 -17.29
C SER A 75 -18.65 7.81 -15.88
N HIS A 76 -17.36 7.52 -15.71
CA HIS A 76 -16.72 7.23 -14.43
C HIS A 76 -15.63 8.26 -14.14
N ALA A 77 -15.48 8.59 -12.86
CA ALA A 77 -14.37 9.39 -12.36
C ALA A 77 -13.87 8.82 -11.03
N GLY A 78 -12.78 9.38 -10.54
CA GLY A 78 -12.22 9.02 -9.24
C GLY A 78 -11.11 9.95 -8.81
N THR A 79 -10.56 9.66 -7.64
CA THR A 79 -9.41 10.36 -7.06
C THR A 79 -8.68 9.42 -6.11
N MET A 80 -7.42 9.72 -5.82
CA MET A 80 -6.66 9.11 -4.74
C MET A 80 -6.79 10.00 -3.50
N LEU A 81 -7.26 9.43 -2.40
CA LEU A 81 -7.14 10.06 -1.09
C LEU A 81 -5.70 9.93 -0.63
N VAL A 82 -5.04 11.03 -0.31
CA VAL A 82 -3.67 11.03 0.26
C VAL A 82 -3.74 11.60 1.66
N VAL A 83 -3.33 10.81 2.66
CA VAL A 83 -3.20 11.26 4.05
C VAL A 83 -1.74 11.28 4.44
N HIS A 84 -1.22 12.48 4.67
CA HIS A 84 0.19 12.72 5.03
C HIS A 84 0.32 13.03 6.52
N ASN A 85 1.25 12.38 7.21
CA ASN A 85 1.65 12.73 8.57
C ASN A 85 2.62 13.92 8.53
N ALA A 86 2.08 15.12 8.75
CA ALA A 86 2.82 16.38 8.77
C ALA A 86 3.47 16.68 10.15
N SER A 87 3.44 15.73 11.08
CA SER A 87 4.03 15.89 12.42
C SER A 87 5.38 15.18 12.54
N GLU A 88 6.12 15.50 13.59
CA GLU A 88 7.40 14.85 13.93
C GLU A 88 7.22 13.53 14.70
N VAL A 89 5.98 13.09 14.93
CA VAL A 89 5.68 11.93 15.77
C VAL A 89 4.98 10.85 14.94
N ALA A 90 5.44 9.60 15.10
CA ALA A 90 4.76 8.46 14.49
C ALA A 90 3.41 8.22 15.17
N CYS A 91 2.39 7.92 14.39
CA CYS A 91 1.05 7.65 14.88
C CYS A 91 0.34 6.58 14.04
N SER A 92 -0.84 6.13 14.46
CA SER A 92 -1.62 5.11 13.75
C SER A 92 -3.01 5.57 13.34
N ILE A 93 -3.45 5.15 12.14
CA ILE A 93 -4.79 5.40 11.59
C ILE A 93 -5.51 4.09 11.29
N ALA A 94 -6.83 4.12 11.11
CA ALA A 94 -7.58 2.97 10.60
C ALA A 94 -7.13 2.63 9.17
N ALA A 95 -7.00 1.34 8.86
CA ALA A 95 -6.60 0.90 7.53
C ALA A 95 -7.71 1.10 6.48
N MET A 96 -8.98 1.06 6.90
CA MET A 96 -10.11 1.32 6.00
C MET A 96 -10.57 2.78 6.14
N PRO A 97 -10.46 3.62 5.11
CA PRO A 97 -11.02 4.97 5.12
C PRO A 97 -12.55 4.94 5.12
N ALA A 98 -13.15 5.92 5.79
CA ALA A 98 -14.59 6.16 5.78
C ALA A 98 -14.85 7.64 5.47
N PRO A 99 -14.80 8.06 4.19
CA PRO A 99 -14.97 9.46 3.83
C PRO A 99 -16.42 9.91 3.94
N GLY A 100 -16.62 11.08 4.56
CA GLY A 100 -17.86 11.83 4.51
C GLY A 100 -17.80 12.89 3.41
N LEU A 101 -18.82 12.93 2.55
CA LEU A 101 -18.97 13.92 1.48
C LEU A 101 -20.04 14.94 1.86
N ARG A 102 -19.71 16.23 1.77
CA ARG A 102 -20.60 17.32 2.19
C ARG A 102 -20.74 18.39 1.12
N GLY A 103 -21.90 19.01 1.04
CA GLY A 103 -22.17 20.14 0.16
C GLY A 103 -21.45 21.42 0.60
N ALA A 104 -21.58 22.49 -0.19
CA ALA A 104 -20.95 23.79 0.07
C ALA A 104 -21.38 24.41 1.41
N GLN A 105 -22.60 24.13 1.86
CA GLN A 105 -23.14 24.57 3.15
C GLN A 105 -22.88 23.55 4.28
N ARG A 106 -21.95 22.58 4.07
CA ARG A 106 -21.60 21.48 4.98
C ARG A 106 -22.76 20.53 5.31
N GLN A 107 -23.83 20.55 4.52
CA GLN A 107 -24.92 19.60 4.62
C GLN A 107 -24.47 18.19 4.19
N THR A 108 -25.05 17.17 4.82
CA THR A 108 -24.89 15.78 4.40
C THR A 108 -25.62 15.56 3.07
N LEU A 109 -24.95 14.92 2.12
CA LEU A 109 -25.53 14.53 0.83
C LEU A 109 -25.93 13.05 0.85
N ALA A 110 -26.87 12.66 0.01
CA ALA A 110 -27.34 11.28 -0.10
C ALA A 110 -26.33 10.41 -0.87
N ILE A 111 -25.15 10.22 -0.28
CA ILE A 111 -24.04 9.49 -0.88
C ILE A 111 -23.60 8.37 0.05
N ALA A 112 -23.47 7.16 -0.50
CA ALA A 112 -23.12 5.96 0.26
C ALA A 112 -21.86 5.26 -0.31
N ALA A 113 -21.06 4.69 0.58
CA ALA A 113 -20.02 3.76 0.19
C ALA A 113 -20.66 2.47 -0.36
N GLN A 114 -20.14 1.98 -1.48
CA GLN A 114 -20.38 0.62 -1.93
C GLN A 114 -19.69 -0.32 -0.94
N VAL A 115 -20.38 -1.38 -0.53
CA VAL A 115 -19.78 -2.39 0.35
C VAL A 115 -18.66 -3.09 -0.42
N PRO A 116 -17.39 -2.91 -0.06
CA PRO A 116 -16.32 -3.61 -0.75
C PRO A 116 -16.41 -5.11 -0.41
N PRO A 117 -16.01 -6.01 -1.32
CA PRO A 117 -15.77 -7.40 -0.94
C PRO A 117 -14.77 -7.43 0.22
N ILE A 118 -15.03 -8.28 1.23
CA ILE A 118 -14.24 -8.35 2.47
C ILE A 118 -12.75 -8.53 2.11
N PRO A 119 -11.87 -7.59 2.45
CA PRO A 119 -10.45 -7.72 2.14
C PRO A 119 -9.84 -8.94 2.87
N ALA A 120 -8.91 -9.62 2.20
CA ALA A 120 -8.00 -10.54 2.89
C ALA A 120 -7.23 -9.81 3.99
N ALA A 121 -6.85 -10.54 5.05
CA ALA A 121 -6.33 -10.06 6.34
C ALA A 121 -5.29 -8.91 6.24
N GLN A 122 -5.77 -7.66 6.22
CA GLN A 122 -4.97 -6.45 6.43
C GLN A 122 -4.99 -6.11 7.93
N PRO A 123 -3.91 -5.57 8.53
CA PRO A 123 -3.98 -5.05 9.89
C PRO A 123 -5.07 -3.97 9.97
N PRO A 124 -5.85 -3.91 11.06
CA PRO A 124 -6.95 -2.95 11.19
C PRO A 124 -6.45 -1.49 11.27
N ARG A 125 -5.15 -1.31 11.58
CA ARG A 125 -4.49 -0.02 11.69
C ARG A 125 -3.17 -0.02 10.95
N LEU A 126 -2.81 1.13 10.39
CA LEU A 126 -1.52 1.40 9.77
C LEU A 126 -0.75 2.39 10.63
N THR A 127 0.56 2.20 10.75
CA THR A 127 1.47 3.15 11.39
C THR A 127 2.05 4.09 10.33
N LEU A 128 1.97 5.40 10.56
CA LEU A 128 2.60 6.42 9.74
C LEU A 128 3.79 6.99 10.50
N ALA A 129 4.98 6.85 9.94
CA ALA A 129 6.16 7.58 10.41
C ALA A 129 6.00 9.09 10.16
N PRO A 130 6.81 9.95 10.80
CA PRO A 130 6.90 11.36 10.45
C PRO A 130 7.15 11.54 8.95
N GLY A 131 6.37 12.38 8.29
CA GLY A 131 6.47 12.63 6.85
C GLY A 131 5.94 11.50 5.94
N ALA A 132 5.51 10.36 6.49
CA ALA A 132 4.94 9.29 5.69
C ALA A 132 3.51 9.61 5.25
N SER A 133 3.11 9.06 4.10
CA SER A 133 1.74 9.17 3.59
C SER A 133 1.10 7.80 3.45
N VAL A 134 -0.24 7.77 3.43
CA VAL A 134 -1.02 6.64 2.94
C VAL A 134 -1.97 7.09 1.84
N GLU A 135 -2.31 6.16 0.96
CA GLU A 135 -3.13 6.40 -0.22
C GLU A 135 -4.31 5.43 -0.29
N SER A 136 -5.44 5.89 -0.80
CA SER A 136 -6.59 5.04 -1.13
C SER A 136 -7.31 5.52 -2.37
N ASP A 137 -7.49 4.62 -3.32
CA ASP A 137 -8.27 4.86 -4.53
C ASP A 137 -9.75 4.94 -4.20
N MET A 138 -10.43 5.98 -4.70
CA MET A 138 -11.86 6.19 -4.59
C MET A 138 -12.45 6.44 -5.98
N ARG A 139 -13.54 5.75 -6.33
CA ARG A 139 -14.17 5.83 -7.66
C ARG A 139 -15.68 5.95 -7.59
N TRP A 140 -16.28 6.59 -8.58
CA TRP A 140 -17.73 6.79 -8.69
C TRP A 140 -18.19 6.88 -10.14
N VAL A 141 -19.51 6.96 -10.33
CA VAL A 141 -20.14 7.29 -11.61
C VAL A 141 -20.31 8.80 -11.66
N SER A 142 -19.74 9.46 -12.68
CA SER A 142 -19.76 10.91 -12.85
C SER A 142 -20.77 11.39 -13.90
N GLY A 143 -21.17 10.53 -14.83
CA GLY A 143 -22.21 10.84 -15.82
C GLY A 143 -23.60 10.49 -15.31
N ASN A 144 -24.60 11.32 -15.63
CA ASN A 144 -26.00 10.95 -15.41
C ASN A 144 -26.45 9.93 -16.48
N VAL A 145 -26.09 8.66 -16.28
CA VAL A 145 -26.34 7.56 -17.22
C VAL A 145 -27.51 6.66 -16.81
N TYR A 146 -28.17 6.99 -15.70
CA TYR A 146 -29.27 6.21 -15.16
C TYR A 146 -30.61 6.81 -15.56
N ASP A 147 -31.60 5.95 -15.78
CA ASP A 147 -33.01 6.38 -15.88
C ASP A 147 -33.43 7.04 -14.57
N ASP A 148 -34.13 8.17 -14.67
CA ASP A 148 -34.50 9.04 -13.54
C ASP A 148 -33.31 9.40 -12.64
N GLY A 149 -32.09 9.43 -13.20
CA GLY A 149 -30.87 9.65 -12.46
C GLY A 149 -30.72 11.07 -11.92
N HIS A 150 -29.97 11.17 -10.83
CA HIS A 150 -29.63 12.42 -10.15
C HIS A 150 -28.12 12.49 -9.95
N CYS A 151 -27.61 13.70 -9.71
CA CYS A 151 -26.21 13.91 -9.39
C CYS A 151 -26.05 14.83 -8.19
N GLU A 152 -25.07 14.49 -7.36
CA GLU A 152 -24.62 15.23 -6.18
C GLU A 152 -23.27 15.89 -6.50
N SER A 153 -23.08 17.12 -6.04
CA SER A 153 -21.81 17.86 -6.17
C SER A 153 -21.27 18.24 -4.79
N PRO A 154 -20.61 17.32 -4.06
CA PRO A 154 -19.97 17.65 -2.80
C PRO A 154 -18.89 18.71 -3.00
N ALA A 155 -18.76 19.61 -2.04
CA ALA A 155 -17.71 20.63 -2.04
C ALA A 155 -16.53 20.24 -1.13
N VAL A 156 -16.76 19.34 -0.17
CA VAL A 156 -15.77 18.96 0.83
C VAL A 156 -15.83 17.46 1.08
N ILE A 157 -14.66 16.82 1.10
CA ILE A 157 -14.46 15.46 1.61
C ILE A 157 -13.85 15.53 3.00
N THR A 158 -14.27 14.63 3.88
CA THR A 158 -13.81 14.58 5.28
C THR A 158 -13.46 13.16 5.68
N LEU A 159 -12.43 13.00 6.52
CA LEU A 159 -12.08 11.72 7.15
C LEU A 159 -12.12 11.87 8.66
N ALA A 160 -12.77 10.92 9.34
CA ALA A 160 -12.73 10.83 10.79
C ALA A 160 -11.36 10.31 11.26
N ILE A 161 -10.70 11.08 12.11
CA ILE A 161 -9.39 10.78 12.71
C ILE A 161 -9.54 10.89 14.22
N GLY A 162 -9.64 9.74 14.89
CA GLY A 162 -9.96 9.68 16.31
C GLY A 162 -11.29 10.37 16.60
N ALA A 163 -11.27 11.42 17.44
CA ALA A 163 -12.45 12.20 17.80
C ALA A 163 -12.70 13.43 16.90
N GLY A 164 -11.84 13.71 15.92
CA GLY A 164 -11.97 14.85 15.03
C GLY A 164 -11.97 14.46 13.56
N THR A 165 -11.85 15.46 12.68
CA THR A 165 -11.85 15.24 11.22
C THR A 165 -10.77 16.05 10.53
N VAL A 166 -10.17 15.47 9.49
CA VAL A 166 -9.43 16.22 8.47
C VAL A 166 -10.31 16.37 7.23
N SER A 167 -10.07 17.41 6.44
CA SER A 167 -10.88 17.72 5.26
C SER A 167 -10.04 18.23 4.11
N ALA A 168 -10.51 17.99 2.89
CA ALA A 168 -9.99 18.59 1.67
C ALA A 168 -11.14 19.12 0.80
N PRO A 169 -10.91 20.13 -0.05
CA PRO A 169 -11.83 20.47 -1.12
C PRO A 169 -12.11 19.24 -1.99
N PHE A 170 -13.35 19.10 -2.45
CA PHE A 170 -13.76 18.03 -3.36
C PHE A 170 -14.47 18.65 -4.56
N HIS A 171 -14.11 18.18 -5.76
CA HIS A 171 -14.61 18.73 -7.03
C HIS A 171 -15.24 17.65 -7.93
N GLY A 172 -15.64 16.51 -7.37
CA GLY A 172 -16.32 15.46 -8.11
C GLY A 172 -17.84 15.67 -8.19
N GLN A 173 -18.43 15.19 -9.28
CA GLN A 173 -19.87 14.98 -9.41
C GLN A 173 -20.14 13.48 -9.31
N LEU A 174 -21.03 13.08 -8.39
CA LEU A 174 -21.42 11.68 -8.21
C LEU A 174 -22.87 11.52 -8.66
N CYS A 175 -23.12 10.60 -9.58
CA CYS A 175 -24.46 10.33 -10.09
C CYS A 175 -24.95 8.93 -9.68
N GLY A 176 -26.26 8.82 -9.49
CA GLY A 176 -26.93 7.59 -9.09
C GLY A 176 -28.31 7.47 -9.69
N ALA A 177 -28.86 6.25 -9.68
CA ALA A 177 -30.22 5.99 -10.17
C ALA A 177 -31.28 6.67 -9.29
N GLY A 178 -32.43 7.00 -9.89
CA GLY A 178 -33.56 7.60 -9.19
C GLY A 178 -33.99 6.80 -7.96
N GLY A 179 -34.26 7.49 -6.85
CA GLY A 179 -34.69 6.86 -5.59
C GLY A 179 -33.62 6.02 -4.87
N LYS A 180 -32.36 6.06 -5.31
CA LYS A 180 -31.21 5.43 -4.63
C LYS A 180 -30.17 6.51 -4.28
N PRO A 181 -29.34 6.31 -3.25
CA PRO A 181 -28.18 7.18 -3.03
C PRO A 181 -27.20 7.11 -4.21
N SER A 182 -26.51 8.21 -4.49
CA SER A 182 -25.28 8.15 -5.28
C SER A 182 -24.22 7.33 -4.53
N THR A 183 -23.33 6.63 -5.25
CA THR A 183 -22.40 5.70 -4.61
C THR A 183 -20.96 5.85 -5.06
N TYR A 184 -20.02 5.45 -4.19
CA TYR A 184 -18.59 5.38 -4.50
C TYR A 184 -17.99 4.06 -4.00
N SER A 185 -16.96 3.55 -4.68
CA SER A 185 -16.08 2.51 -4.17
C SER A 185 -14.83 3.13 -3.59
N ILE A 186 -14.25 2.48 -2.58
CA ILE A 186 -12.99 2.87 -1.98
C ILE A 186 -12.20 1.65 -1.50
N GLY A 187 -10.88 1.68 -1.67
CA GLY A 187 -9.98 0.65 -1.15
C GLY A 187 -9.56 0.86 0.31
N PRO A 188 -8.86 -0.10 0.93
CA PRO A 188 -8.10 0.18 2.14
C PRO A 188 -6.90 1.08 1.81
N PHE A 189 -6.47 1.87 2.80
CA PHE A 189 -5.23 2.61 2.74
C PHE A 189 -4.03 1.69 2.49
N ARG A 190 -3.09 2.19 1.70
CA ARG A 190 -1.76 1.60 1.48
C ARG A 190 -0.72 2.65 1.81
N VAL A 191 0.41 2.24 2.39
CA VAL A 191 1.48 3.20 2.69
C VAL A 191 2.07 3.71 1.37
N ALA A 192 1.98 5.02 1.15
CA ALA A 192 2.53 5.73 0.01
C ALA A 192 4.05 5.60 0.05
N GLY A 193 4.64 5.18 -1.06
CA GLY A 193 6.08 4.95 -1.11
C GLY A 193 6.58 3.94 -0.07
N ALA A 194 5.73 3.01 0.41
CA ALA A 194 6.22 1.84 1.13
C ALA A 194 7.34 1.25 0.29
N THR A 195 8.56 1.36 0.82
CA THR A 195 9.77 0.81 0.26
C THR A 195 9.63 -0.70 0.35
N GLY A 196 8.79 -1.27 -0.51
CA GLY A 196 9.00 -2.63 -0.94
C GLY A 196 10.39 -2.60 -1.54
N THR A 197 11.31 -3.34 -0.93
CA THR A 197 12.48 -3.81 -1.68
C THR A 197 11.92 -4.31 -3.00
N ILE A 198 12.33 -3.68 -4.10
CA ILE A 198 11.92 -4.13 -5.42
C ILE A 198 12.20 -5.63 -5.46
N GLY A 199 11.13 -6.43 -5.47
CA GLY A 199 11.22 -7.87 -5.31
C GLY A 199 12.05 -8.47 -6.43
N ALA A 200 12.56 -9.69 -6.25
CA ALA A 200 13.44 -10.39 -7.19
C ALA A 200 12.90 -10.47 -8.66
N ALA A 201 11.63 -10.17 -8.89
CA ALA A 201 11.02 -9.99 -10.21
C ALA A 201 11.15 -8.55 -10.74
N SER A 202 12.35 -7.98 -10.69
CA SER A 202 12.66 -6.65 -11.22
C SER A 202 13.38 -6.73 -12.55
N ILE A 203 13.04 -5.86 -13.48
CA ILE A 203 13.69 -5.76 -14.77
C ILE A 203 14.69 -4.61 -14.71
N ARG A 204 15.93 -4.91 -15.08
CA ARG A 204 16.99 -3.91 -15.16
C ARG A 204 17.01 -3.29 -16.55
N TYR A 205 16.94 -1.96 -16.61
CA TYR A 205 17.13 -1.18 -17.82
C TYR A 205 18.42 -0.36 -17.73
N ARG A 206 19.13 -0.25 -18.85
CA ARG A 206 20.23 0.70 -19.05
C ARG A 206 19.69 1.87 -19.87
N CYS A 207 19.83 3.07 -19.35
CA CYS A 207 19.40 4.29 -20.01
C CYS A 207 20.54 4.91 -20.80
N ASP A 208 20.19 5.64 -21.87
CA ASP A 208 21.15 6.29 -22.77
C ASP A 208 21.98 7.39 -22.06
N ASP A 209 21.50 7.91 -20.92
CA ASP A 209 22.21 8.86 -20.05
C ASP A 209 23.16 8.17 -19.05
N GLY A 210 23.30 6.86 -19.12
CA GLY A 210 24.15 6.06 -18.23
C GLY A 210 23.47 5.60 -16.93
N ARG A 211 22.25 6.04 -16.63
CA ARG A 211 21.50 5.54 -15.46
C ARG A 211 21.11 4.08 -15.64
N THR A 212 20.99 3.39 -14.52
CA THR A 212 20.38 2.07 -14.44
C THR A 212 19.09 2.19 -13.66
N VAL A 213 17.98 1.74 -14.26
CA VAL A 213 16.66 1.73 -13.62
C VAL A 213 16.29 0.28 -13.35
N LEU A 214 15.96 -0.06 -12.10
CA LEU A 214 15.30 -1.32 -11.78
C LEU A 214 13.79 -1.06 -11.72
N ALA A 215 13.02 -1.66 -12.62
CA ALA A 215 11.57 -1.54 -12.64
C ALA A 215 10.90 -2.82 -12.13
N ALA A 216 9.92 -2.68 -11.24
CA ALA A 216 9.00 -3.75 -10.87
C ALA A 216 7.55 -3.31 -11.01
N TYR A 217 6.72 -4.23 -11.47
CA TYR A 217 5.29 -4.00 -11.71
C TYR A 217 4.49 -4.96 -10.82
N PRO A 218 4.27 -4.60 -9.54
CA PRO A 218 3.55 -5.47 -8.61
C PRO A 218 2.09 -5.70 -9.01
N ASP A 219 1.51 -4.78 -9.78
CA ASP A 219 0.19 -4.86 -10.37
C ASP A 219 0.16 -4.03 -11.67
N THR A 220 -0.98 -4.00 -12.35
CA THR A 220 -1.14 -3.24 -13.60
C THR A 220 -1.23 -1.72 -13.39
N GLN A 221 -1.35 -1.26 -12.15
CA GLN A 221 -1.58 0.14 -11.79
C GLN A 221 -0.33 0.82 -11.20
N THR A 222 0.73 0.07 -10.97
CA THR A 222 1.91 0.53 -10.24
C THR A 222 3.19 0.14 -10.98
N ALA A 223 4.10 1.10 -11.14
CA ALA A 223 5.49 0.85 -11.44
C ALA A 223 6.35 1.32 -10.25
N MET A 224 7.20 0.46 -9.74
CA MET A 224 8.24 0.82 -8.77
C MET A 224 9.55 0.91 -9.53
N LEU A 225 10.18 2.08 -9.52
CA LEU A 225 11.45 2.34 -10.18
C LEU A 225 12.51 2.65 -9.14
N ASP A 226 13.61 1.93 -9.16
CA ASP A 226 14.78 2.24 -8.34
C ASP A 226 15.89 2.76 -9.24
N PHE A 227 16.23 4.03 -9.04
CA PHE A 227 17.34 4.75 -9.68
C PHE A 227 17.76 5.91 -8.76
N ASP A 228 18.96 6.44 -8.94
CA ASP A 228 19.50 7.55 -8.12
C ASP A 228 19.44 7.29 -6.59
N SER A 229 19.52 6.02 -6.18
CA SER A 229 19.38 5.54 -4.78
C SER A 229 18.02 5.87 -4.15
N GLN A 230 16.99 6.11 -4.97
CA GLN A 230 15.62 6.39 -4.57
C GLN A 230 14.65 5.44 -5.26
N THR A 231 13.66 4.98 -4.51
CA THR A 231 12.54 4.22 -5.09
C THR A 231 11.39 5.18 -5.38
N HIS A 232 11.08 5.33 -6.66
CA HIS A 232 9.95 6.09 -7.17
C HIS A 232 8.77 5.15 -7.41
N ARG A 233 7.64 5.43 -6.77
CA ARG A 233 6.40 4.70 -7.01
C ARG A 233 5.54 5.52 -7.95
N LEU A 234 5.40 5.05 -9.18
CA LEU A 234 4.61 5.69 -10.21
C LEU A 234 3.29 4.94 -10.39
N HIS A 235 2.25 5.67 -10.76
CA HIS A 235 0.91 5.14 -11.00
C HIS A 235 0.61 5.10 -12.48
N ALA A 236 -0.14 4.09 -12.94
CA ALA A 236 -0.53 3.98 -14.34
C ALA A 236 -1.33 5.21 -14.79
N ALA A 237 -0.97 5.74 -15.95
CA ALA A 237 -1.58 6.89 -16.58
C ALA A 237 -2.06 6.54 -17.99
N VAL A 238 -3.05 7.28 -18.49
CA VAL A 238 -3.62 7.04 -19.81
C VAL A 238 -2.53 7.16 -20.88
N SER A 239 -2.52 6.22 -21.82
CA SER A 239 -1.58 6.13 -22.95
C SER A 239 -2.28 5.62 -24.20
N ALA A 240 -1.81 6.05 -25.37
CA ALA A 240 -2.28 5.55 -26.66
C ALA A 240 -1.63 4.20 -27.05
N ASP A 241 -0.38 3.95 -26.62
CA ASP A 241 0.36 2.71 -26.87
C ASP A 241 1.36 2.46 -25.73
N GLY A 242 1.62 1.20 -25.40
CA GLY A 242 2.43 0.80 -24.26
C GLY A 242 1.81 1.14 -22.91
N ALA A 243 2.58 0.95 -21.83
CA ALA A 243 2.18 1.24 -20.47
C ALA A 243 2.91 2.50 -19.99
N ARG A 244 2.13 3.51 -19.59
CA ARG A 244 2.66 4.78 -19.06
C ARG A 244 2.36 4.86 -17.57
N TYR A 245 3.34 5.30 -16.81
CA TYR A 245 3.27 5.49 -15.37
C TYR A 245 3.82 6.88 -15.04
N VAL A 246 3.24 7.54 -14.05
CA VAL A 246 3.62 8.90 -13.62
C VAL A 246 3.56 9.05 -12.11
N ASP A 247 4.39 9.95 -11.59
CA ASP A 247 4.22 10.59 -10.29
C ASP A 247 4.33 12.12 -10.46
N GLU A 248 4.56 12.85 -9.36
CA GLU A 248 4.71 14.32 -9.36
C GLU A 248 5.94 14.82 -10.15
N HIS A 249 6.96 13.99 -10.36
CA HIS A 249 8.27 14.39 -10.91
C HIS A 249 8.71 13.57 -12.12
N TRP A 250 8.18 12.36 -12.31
CA TRP A 250 8.68 11.40 -13.27
C TRP A 250 7.57 10.77 -14.09
N GLN A 251 7.82 10.65 -15.38
CA GLN A 251 7.09 9.81 -16.30
C GLN A 251 7.97 8.64 -16.72
N TRP A 252 7.41 7.44 -16.61
CA TRP A 252 7.97 6.20 -17.11
C TRP A 252 7.04 5.57 -18.12
N TRP A 253 7.53 5.36 -19.33
CA TRP A 253 6.72 4.82 -20.41
C TRP A 253 7.40 3.59 -21.00
N SER A 254 6.82 2.41 -20.79
CA SER A 254 7.35 1.15 -21.31
C SER A 254 6.56 0.67 -22.53
N LYS A 255 7.28 0.15 -23.53
CA LYS A 255 6.71 -0.56 -24.68
C LYS A 255 7.16 -2.01 -24.62
N GLY A 256 6.24 -2.88 -24.22
CA GLY A 256 6.59 -4.23 -23.79
C GLY A 256 7.51 -4.18 -22.55
N MET A 257 8.36 -5.20 -22.40
CA MET A 257 9.26 -5.32 -21.25
C MET A 257 10.73 -5.03 -21.60
N HIS A 258 11.02 -4.57 -22.82
CA HIS A 258 12.39 -4.39 -23.32
C HIS A 258 12.77 -2.93 -23.55
N ASP A 259 11.82 -2.09 -23.95
CA ASP A 259 12.02 -0.67 -24.24
C ASP A 259 11.21 0.19 -23.27
N ALA A 260 11.83 1.25 -22.78
CA ALA A 260 11.17 2.25 -21.95
C ALA A 260 11.79 3.64 -22.13
N TRP A 261 11.09 4.67 -21.64
CA TRP A 261 11.56 6.06 -21.59
C TRP A 261 11.31 6.65 -20.21
N LEU A 262 12.35 7.26 -19.62
CA LEU A 262 12.27 8.00 -18.37
C LEU A 262 12.34 9.50 -18.64
N ALA A 263 11.33 10.26 -18.25
CA ALA A 263 11.27 11.70 -18.45
C ALA A 263 10.88 12.41 -17.14
N GLU A 264 11.37 13.63 -16.93
CA GLU A 264 10.91 14.48 -15.84
C GLU A 264 9.56 15.12 -16.20
N LEU A 265 8.63 15.17 -15.26
CA LEU A 265 7.38 15.91 -15.32
C LEU A 265 7.56 17.25 -14.62
N LYS A 266 7.31 18.35 -15.32
CA LYS A 266 7.30 19.68 -14.68
C LYS A 266 6.02 19.86 -13.86
N PRO A 267 6.01 20.75 -12.85
CA PRO A 267 4.81 21.05 -12.09
C PRO A 267 3.61 21.40 -12.99
N GLY A 268 2.52 20.64 -12.84
CA GLY A 268 1.29 20.79 -13.63
C GLY A 268 1.30 20.11 -15.01
N GLU A 269 2.40 19.48 -15.43
CA GLU A 269 2.41 18.65 -16.64
C GLU A 269 1.77 17.29 -16.37
N GLN A 270 0.94 16.86 -17.32
CA GLN A 270 0.22 15.57 -17.29
C GLN A 270 0.91 14.52 -18.18
N ILE A 271 1.68 15.01 -19.17
CA ILE A 271 2.52 14.27 -20.08
C ILE A 271 3.83 15.06 -20.15
N ALA A 272 4.96 14.39 -19.96
CA ALA A 272 6.25 15.06 -19.95
C ALA A 272 6.50 15.77 -21.29
N SER A 273 6.82 17.05 -21.23
CA SER A 273 7.23 17.83 -22.41
C SER A 273 8.64 17.49 -22.88
N ALA A 274 9.47 16.93 -21.99
CA ALA A 274 10.79 16.44 -22.32
C ALA A 274 10.70 15.14 -23.14
N ALA A 275 11.62 14.96 -24.10
CA ALA A 275 11.66 13.78 -24.98
C ALA A 275 11.84 12.44 -24.22
N GLY A 276 12.32 12.49 -22.98
CA GLY A 276 12.66 11.31 -22.18
C GLY A 276 13.97 10.66 -22.61
N VAL A 277 14.64 10.02 -21.66
CA VAL A 277 15.83 9.21 -21.92
C VAL A 277 15.39 7.79 -22.21
N ALA A 278 15.83 7.24 -23.35
CA ALA A 278 15.54 5.85 -23.70
C ALA A 278 16.29 4.90 -22.77
N CYS A 279 15.60 3.85 -22.31
CA CYS A 279 16.07 2.84 -21.39
C CYS A 279 15.74 1.46 -21.96
N ARG A 280 16.73 0.57 -22.02
CA ARG A 280 16.60 -0.76 -22.65
C ARG A 280 17.11 -1.87 -21.74
N THR A 281 16.46 -3.03 -21.79
CA THR A 281 17.02 -4.21 -21.14
C THR A 281 18.35 -4.58 -21.80
N PRO A 282 19.40 -4.93 -21.03
CA PRO A 282 20.69 -5.35 -21.56
C PRO A 282 20.63 -6.55 -22.50
#